data_AF-A0A2D8MIA6-F1
#
_entry.id   AF-A0A2D8MIA6-F1
#
_cell.length_a   1.000
_cell.length_b   1.000
_cell.length_c   1.000
_cell.angle_alpha   90.00
_cell.angle_beta   90.00
_cell.angle_gamma   90.00
#
_symmetry.space_group_name_H-M   'P 1'
#
loop_
_entity.id
_entity.type
_entity.pdbx_description
1 polymer ?
#
loop_
_entity_poly.entity_id
_entity_poly.type
_entity_poly.pdbx_seq_one_letter_code
_entity_poly.pdbx_strand_id
1 'polypeptide(L)' 'MRQPAHLGYMTKRADKRPETFEKPDHWTSEPPPKPEKGEVDEDLSPTRYGDWVKDGIAIDF' A
#
# COMPACT_ATOMS: atom_id res chain seq x y z
N MET A 1 -29.56 30.05 -27.29
CA MET A 1 -28.28 29.53 -27.80
C MET A 1 -28.19 28.03 -27.51
N ARG A 2 -28.01 27.18 -28.54
CA ARG A 2 -27.66 25.76 -28.34
C ARG A 2 -26.15 25.66 -28.28
N GLN A 3 -25.61 25.00 -27.26
CA GLN A 3 -24.16 24.84 -27.12
C GLN A 3 -23.60 24.06 -28.32
N PRO A 4 -22.60 24.59 -29.04
CA PRO A 4 -22.00 23.89 -30.16
C PRO A 4 -21.15 22.74 -29.64
N ALA A 5 -21.42 21.56 -30.20
CA ALA A 5 -20.69 20.30 -30.15
C ALA A 5 -19.43 20.26 -29.26
N HIS A 6 -19.64 19.93 -27.98
CA HIS A 6 -18.62 19.30 -27.11
C HIS A 6 -18.08 17.97 -27.71
N LEU A 7 -18.66 17.48 -28.80
CA LEU A 7 -18.21 16.32 -29.58
C LEU A 7 -17.02 16.61 -30.52
N GLY A 8 -16.72 17.87 -30.84
CA GLY A 8 -15.64 18.20 -31.80
C GLY A 8 -14.22 17.97 -31.27
N TYR A 9 -14.08 17.85 -29.95
CA TYR A 9 -12.79 17.72 -29.25
C TYR A 9 -12.77 16.54 -28.26
N MET A 10 -13.63 15.54 -28.45
CA MET A 10 -13.47 14.28 -27.72
C MET A 10 -12.33 13.50 -28.36
N THR A 11 -11.13 13.64 -27.80
CA THR A 11 -10.02 12.73 -28.09
C THR A 11 -10.52 11.29 -27.97
N LYS A 12 -10.35 10.50 -29.03
CA LYS A 12 -10.78 9.10 -29.10
C LYS A 12 -10.26 8.37 -27.86
N ARG A 13 -11.16 7.73 -27.10
CA ARG A 13 -10.77 7.00 -25.89
C ARG A 13 -9.79 5.89 -26.28
N ALA A 14 -8.70 5.78 -25.54
CA ALA A 14 -7.72 4.72 -25.74
C ALA A 14 -8.27 3.40 -25.16
N ASP A 15 -9.11 2.71 -25.93
CA ASP A 15 -9.69 1.41 -25.54
C ASP A 15 -8.70 0.24 -25.67
N LYS A 16 -7.48 0.51 -26.14
CA LYS A 16 -6.40 -0.46 -26.31
C LYS A 16 -5.15 0.01 -25.56
N ARG A 17 -4.47 -0.93 -24.91
CA ARG A 17 -3.16 -0.69 -24.28
C ARG A 17 -2.16 -0.26 -25.37
N PRO A 18 -1.39 0.82 -25.17
CA PRO A 18 -0.29 1.21 -26.05
C PRO A 18 0.71 0.06 -26.23
N GLU A 19 1.25 -0.10 -27.43
CA GLU A 19 2.23 -1.16 -27.73
C GLU A 19 3.51 -1.00 -26.91
N THR A 20 3.87 0.25 -26.61
CA THR A 20 5.07 0.60 -25.87
C THR A 20 4.68 1.18 -24.51
N PHE A 21 5.31 0.68 -23.46
CA PHE A 21 5.28 1.24 -22.13
C PHE A 21 6.70 1.68 -21.77
N GLU A 22 6.89 2.99 -21.57
CA GLU A 22 8.16 3.55 -21.10
C GLU A 22 8.13 3.64 -19.58
N LYS A 23 9.12 3.01 -18.95
CA LYS A 23 9.29 3.05 -17.51
C LYS A 23 9.76 4.45 -17.10
N PRO A 24 9.09 5.14 -16.15
CA PRO A 24 9.60 6.43 -15.66
C PRO A 24 10.97 6.31 -14.99
N ASP A 25 11.81 7.35 -15.13
CA ASP A 25 13.20 7.35 -14.63
C ASP A 25 13.32 7.13 -13.12
N HIS A 26 12.32 7.56 -12.35
CA HIS A 26 12.28 7.40 -10.89
C HIS A 26 11.88 5.99 -10.45
N TRP A 27 11.53 5.10 -11.38
CA TRP A 27 11.03 3.79 -11.05
C TRP A 27 12.18 2.78 -10.99
N THR A 28 12.56 2.37 -9.79
CA THR A 28 13.57 1.32 -9.57
C THR A 28 12.91 -0.06 -9.55
N SER A 29 13.61 -1.08 -10.06
CA SER A 29 13.20 -2.49 -9.94
C SER A 29 14.03 -3.21 -8.88
N GLU A 30 14.84 -2.47 -8.14
CA GLU A 30 15.65 -2.99 -7.08
C GLU A 30 14.75 -3.47 -5.94
N PRO A 31 15.07 -4.61 -5.31
CA PRO A 31 14.34 -5.05 -4.15
C PRO A 31 14.43 -3.99 -3.04
N PRO A 32 13.36 -3.84 -2.23
CA PRO A 32 13.43 -2.95 -1.08
C PRO A 32 14.59 -3.34 -0.15
N PRO A 33 15.12 -2.39 0.64
CA PRO A 33 16.17 -2.69 1.60
C PRO A 33 15.69 -3.80 2.55
N LYS A 34 16.66 -4.57 3.07
CA LYS A 34 16.35 -5.62 4.04
C LYS A 34 15.67 -4.98 5.27
N PRO A 35 14.60 -5.59 5.79
CA PRO A 35 13.96 -5.08 7.00
C PRO A 35 14.96 -5.08 8.15
N GLU A 36 14.99 -3.98 8.89
CA GLU A 36 15.75 -3.90 10.12
C GLU A 36 15.00 -4.65 11.23
N LYS A 37 15.75 -5.16 12.21
CA LYS A 37 15.13 -5.78 13.38
C LYS A 37 14.45 -4.66 14.18
N GLY A 38 13.15 -4.78 14.41
CA GLY A 38 12.45 -3.88 15.32
C GLY A 38 13.07 -3.96 16.72
N GLU A 39 13.49 -2.81 17.25
CA GLU A 39 13.88 -2.69 18.64
C GLU A 39 12.61 -2.49 19.46
N VAL A 40 12.35 -3.41 20.39
CA VAL A 40 11.26 -3.27 21.36
C VAL A 40 11.89 -2.75 22.65
N ASP A 41 11.85 -1.43 22.83
CA ASP A 41 12.28 -0.72 24.04
C ASP A 41 11.11 -0.50 25.01
N GLU A 42 10.07 -1.32 24.89
CA GLU A 42 8.88 -1.26 25.73
C GLU A 42 9.02 -2.30 26.85
N ASP A 43 9.04 -1.84 28.10
CA ASP A 43 8.79 -2.70 29.24
C ASP A 43 7.38 -3.28 29.12
N LEU A 44 7.25 -4.60 29.31
CA LEU A 44 5.96 -5.28 29.32
C LEU A 44 5.09 -4.71 30.44
N SER A 45 4.25 -3.74 30.07
CA SER A 45 3.28 -3.17 31.00
C SER A 45 2.12 -4.14 31.18
N PRO A 46 1.62 -4.35 32.40
CA PRO A 46 0.46 -5.22 32.66
C PRO A 46 -0.83 -4.72 31.98
N THR A 47 -0.83 -3.51 31.43
CA THR A 47 -1.90 -2.93 30.61
C THR A 47 -1.82 -3.29 29.13
N ARG A 48 -0.84 -4.11 28.69
CA ARG A 48 -0.87 -4.75 27.38
C ARG A 48 -1.85 -5.93 27.47
N TYR A 49 -3.15 -5.60 27.43
CA TYR A 49 -4.26 -6.54 27.49
C TYR A 49 -4.05 -7.69 26.47
N GLY A 50 -3.96 -8.93 26.97
CA GLY A 50 -3.99 -10.15 26.14
C GLY A 50 -2.88 -11.19 26.42
N ASP A 51 -1.78 -10.84 27.09
CA ASP A 51 -0.63 -11.76 27.26
C ASP A 51 -0.54 -12.35 28.67
N TRP A 52 -1.63 -12.94 29.17
CA TRP A 52 -1.61 -13.66 30.45
C TRP A 52 -1.40 -15.15 30.20
N VAL A 53 -0.32 -15.74 30.72
CA VAL A 53 -0.07 -17.18 30.61
C VAL A 53 -0.15 -17.84 32.00
N LYS A 54 -1.01 -18.85 32.12
CA LYS A 54 -1.09 -19.71 33.32
C LYS A 54 -0.97 -21.18 32.91
N ASP A 55 -0.07 -21.91 33.56
CA ASP A 55 0.17 -23.34 33.30
C ASP A 55 0.46 -23.65 31.81
N GLY A 56 1.11 -22.70 31.11
CA GLY A 56 1.46 -22.82 29.69
C GLY A 56 0.32 -22.51 28.71
N ILE A 57 -0.83 -22.03 29.21
CA ILE A 57 -2.01 -21.69 28.41
C ILE A 57 -2.19 -20.17 28.39
N ALA A 58 -2.35 -19.61 27.19
CA ALA A 58 -2.65 -18.19 26.99
C ALA A 58 -4.12 -17.90 27.35
N ILE A 59 -4.33 -16.83 28.13
CA ILE A 59 -5.62 -16.33 28.59
C ILE A 59 -5.80 -14.93 27.99
N ASP A 60 -6.85 -14.79 27.18
CA ASP A 60 -7.30 -13.51 26.60
C ASP A 60 -8.70 -13.17 27.15
N PHE A 61 -8.96 -11.90 27.48
CA PHE A 61 -10.19 -11.41 28.10
C PHE A 61 -11.00 -10.53 27.15
#